data_AF-A0A1W1Y0W5-F1
#
_entry.id   AF-A0A1W1Y0W5-F1
#
_cell.length_a   1.000
_cell.length_b   1.000
_cell.length_c   1.000
_cell.angle_alpha   90.00
_cell.angle_beta   90.00
_cell.angle_gamma   90.00
#
_symmetry.space_group_name_H-M   'P 1'
#
loop_
_entity.id
_entity.type
_entity.pdbx_description
1 polymer ?
#
loop_
_entity_poly.entity_id
_entity_poly.type
_entity_poly.pdbx_seq_one_letter_code
_entity_poly.pdbx_strand_id
1 'polypeptide(L)'
;MPDIPPIVLPLIARSKQAINRPGLPDAFWEIDHGPTILALFMELAFELTELSDEDFASLPLGYQLVAHLFSWEAECEADGWGAFGNIDEVAFEALCACFCAIGLPAEAESLQVQMAAYLRDPSDAEALDASIRTSRHKQSGRLSPIQFATQYLCDHAQQLLYLPDCSAT
;
A
#
# COMPACT_ATOMS: atom_id res chain seq x y z
N MET A 1 -14.73 0.90 -21.90
CA MET A 1 -14.44 1.51 -20.59
C MET A 1 -13.48 0.54 -19.93
N PRO A 2 -12.37 1.01 -19.35
CA PRO A 2 -11.44 0.09 -18.71
C PRO A 2 -12.15 -0.64 -17.56
N ASP A 3 -11.99 -1.96 -17.49
CA ASP A 3 -12.78 -2.82 -16.62
C ASP A 3 -12.06 -3.08 -15.29
N ILE A 4 -12.73 -2.77 -14.17
CA ILE A 4 -12.26 -3.14 -12.83
C ILE A 4 -12.40 -4.67 -12.70
N PRO A 5 -11.41 -5.39 -12.15
CA PRO A 5 -11.53 -6.82 -11.93
C PRO A 5 -12.82 -7.17 -11.16
N PRO A 6 -13.69 -8.07 -11.66
CA PRO A 6 -14.98 -8.35 -11.03
C PRO A 6 -14.89 -8.82 -9.58
N ILE A 7 -13.80 -9.53 -9.24
CA ILE A 7 -13.54 -9.99 -7.87
C ILE A 7 -13.25 -8.84 -6.90
N VAL A 8 -12.80 -7.69 -7.40
CA VAL A 8 -12.46 -6.51 -6.58
C VAL A 8 -13.68 -5.61 -6.33
N LEU A 9 -14.66 -5.57 -7.23
CA LEU A 9 -15.89 -4.79 -7.06
C LEU A 9 -16.61 -5.03 -5.71
N PRO A 10 -16.83 -6.27 -5.25
CA PRO A 10 -17.43 -6.49 -3.93
C PRO A 10 -16.52 -6.04 -2.77
N LEU A 11 -15.19 -6.04 -2.94
CA LEU A 11 -14.25 -5.53 -1.94
C LEU A 11 -14.39 -4.00 -1.82
N ILE A 12 -14.37 -3.29 -2.95
CA ILE A 12 -14.58 -1.84 -3.01
C ILE A 12 -15.92 -1.45 -2.37
N ALA A 13 -16.98 -2.23 -2.63
CA ALA A 13 -18.29 -1.98 -2.02
C ALA A 13 -18.24 -2.06 -0.49
N ARG A 14 -17.50 -3.02 0.08
CA ARG A 14 -17.31 -3.15 1.54
C ARG A 14 -16.43 -2.05 2.11
N SER A 15 -15.32 -1.72 1.47
CA SER A 15 -14.45 -0.60 1.88
C SER A 15 -15.22 0.73 1.92
N LYS A 16 -16.08 0.99 0.93
CA LYS A 16 -16.98 2.17 0.93
C LYS A 16 -17.97 2.16 2.08
N GLN A 17 -18.48 0.98 2.48
CA GLN A 17 -19.36 0.85 3.64
C GLN A 17 -18.60 1.10 4.95
N ALA A 18 -17.40 0.53 5.09
CA ALA A 18 -16.56 0.67 6.28
C ALA A 18 -16.27 2.14 6.61
N ILE A 19 -15.95 2.96 5.60
CA ILE A 19 -15.70 4.40 5.80
C ILE A 19 -16.95 5.28 5.79
N ASN A 20 -18.16 4.71 5.80
CA ASN A 20 -19.44 5.42 5.72
C ASN A 20 -19.59 6.31 4.45
N ARG A 21 -19.11 5.83 3.29
CA ARG A 21 -19.21 6.51 1.98
C ARG A 21 -19.78 5.60 0.87
N PRO A 22 -20.96 4.98 1.03
CA PRO A 22 -21.51 4.05 0.04
C PRO A 22 -21.82 4.67 -1.33
N GLY A 23 -21.99 6.00 -1.40
CA GLY A 23 -22.30 6.73 -2.64
C GLY A 23 -21.10 7.05 -3.52
N LEU A 24 -19.87 6.67 -3.15
CA LEU A 24 -18.70 6.88 -3.98
C LEU A 24 -18.70 5.93 -5.20
N PRO A 25 -18.18 6.39 -6.37
CA PRO A 25 -18.04 5.54 -7.54
C PRO A 25 -17.11 4.36 -7.25
N ASP A 26 -17.25 3.28 -8.00
CA ASP A 26 -16.36 2.12 -7.85
C ASP A 26 -14.92 2.47 -8.25
N ALA A 27 -14.75 3.28 -9.29
CA ALA A 27 -13.50 3.93 -9.66
C ALA A 27 -13.22 5.15 -8.77
N PHE A 28 -13.24 5.00 -7.44
CA PHE A 28 -13.07 6.10 -6.50
C PHE A 28 -11.72 6.81 -6.64
N TRP A 29 -10.70 6.15 -7.19
CA TRP A 29 -9.38 6.73 -7.47
C TRP A 29 -9.39 7.80 -8.58
N GLU A 30 -10.48 7.92 -9.34
CA GLU A 30 -10.65 8.97 -10.36
C GLU A 30 -11.19 10.29 -9.78
N ILE A 31 -11.53 10.32 -8.49
CA ILE A 31 -11.96 11.55 -7.80
C ILE A 31 -10.75 12.31 -7.23
N ASP A 32 -11.00 13.46 -6.61
CA ASP A 32 -9.95 14.32 -6.04
C ASP A 32 -9.11 13.62 -4.94
N HIS A 33 -7.78 13.84 -4.97
CA HIS A 33 -6.73 13.16 -4.16
C HIS A 33 -6.71 13.59 -2.68
N GLY A 34 -7.86 13.45 -2.02
CA GLY A 34 -8.07 13.85 -0.63
C GLY A 34 -7.93 12.70 0.38
N PRO A 35 -8.09 13.02 1.68
CA PRO A 35 -8.00 12.05 2.77
C PRO A 35 -9.03 10.91 2.67
N THR A 36 -10.13 11.12 1.94
CA THR A 36 -11.12 10.07 1.68
C THR A 36 -10.59 8.97 0.77
N ILE A 37 -9.75 9.30 -0.22
CA ILE A 37 -9.15 8.28 -1.11
C ILE A 37 -8.14 7.43 -0.32
N LEU A 38 -7.30 8.07 0.50
CA LEU A 38 -6.37 7.35 1.36
C LEU A 38 -7.13 6.36 2.26
N ALA A 39 -8.17 6.81 2.96
CA ALA A 39 -8.98 5.92 3.81
C ALA A 39 -9.60 4.74 3.02
N LEU A 40 -10.04 4.97 1.78
CA LEU A 40 -10.54 3.88 0.94
C LEU A 40 -9.46 2.89 0.54
N PHE A 41 -8.25 3.34 0.20
CA PHE A 41 -7.15 2.42 -0.12
C PHE A 41 -6.71 1.63 1.11
N MET A 42 -6.71 2.23 2.31
CA MET A 42 -6.44 1.52 3.56
C MET A 42 -7.46 0.40 3.80
N GLU A 43 -8.76 0.70 3.69
CA GLU A 43 -9.80 -0.32 3.83
C GLU A 43 -9.78 -1.35 2.69
N LEU A 44 -9.45 -0.94 1.46
CA LEU A 44 -9.35 -1.88 0.34
C LEU A 44 -8.16 -2.83 0.52
N ALA A 45 -7.05 -2.36 1.08
CA ALA A 45 -5.89 -3.21 1.37
C ALA A 45 -6.25 -4.34 2.34
N PHE A 46 -6.98 -4.02 3.41
CA PHE A 46 -7.52 -5.02 4.33
C PHE A 46 -8.44 -6.04 3.63
N GLU A 47 -9.32 -5.59 2.73
CA GLU A 47 -10.22 -6.49 2.01
C GLU A 47 -9.48 -7.38 0.99
N LEU A 48 -8.35 -6.91 0.45
CA LEU A 48 -7.53 -7.66 -0.50
C LEU A 48 -6.74 -8.80 0.16
N THR A 49 -6.38 -8.68 1.45
CA THR A 49 -5.67 -9.75 2.17
C THR A 49 -6.53 -10.98 2.45
N GLU A 50 -7.86 -10.86 2.31
CA GLU A 50 -8.80 -11.96 2.46
C GLU A 50 -8.96 -12.82 1.19
N LEU A 51 -8.32 -12.41 0.08
CA LEU A 51 -8.33 -13.18 -1.15
C LEU A 51 -7.41 -14.40 -1.04
N SER A 52 -7.70 -15.44 -1.85
CA SER A 52 -6.75 -16.54 -2.01
C SER A 52 -5.48 -16.07 -2.72
N ASP A 53 -4.34 -16.71 -2.47
CA ASP A 53 -3.06 -16.38 -3.12
C ASP A 53 -3.18 -16.38 -4.66
N GLU A 54 -3.95 -17.31 -5.23
CA GLU A 54 -4.18 -17.42 -6.67
C GLU A 54 -4.99 -16.23 -7.20
N ASP A 55 -6.09 -15.90 -6.52
CA ASP A 55 -6.93 -14.76 -6.89
C ASP A 55 -6.15 -13.45 -6.79
N PHE A 56 -5.41 -13.27 -5.70
CA PHE A 56 -4.60 -12.08 -5.46
C PHE A 56 -3.48 -11.91 -6.49
N ALA A 57 -2.76 -13.00 -6.81
CA ALA A 57 -1.69 -12.98 -7.82
C ALA A 57 -2.22 -12.69 -9.24
N SER A 58 -3.50 -12.97 -9.52
CA SER A 58 -4.13 -12.68 -10.80
C SER A 58 -4.51 -11.20 -10.99
N LEU A 59 -4.52 -10.41 -9.92
CA LEU A 59 -4.94 -9.02 -9.97
C LEU A 59 -3.91 -8.11 -10.66
N PRO A 60 -4.37 -7.01 -11.29
CA PRO A 60 -3.50 -5.92 -11.72
C PRO A 60 -2.55 -5.46 -10.61
N LEU A 61 -1.33 -5.05 -11.00
CA LEU A 61 -0.25 -4.67 -10.09
C LEU A 61 -0.68 -3.61 -9.06
N GLY A 62 -1.56 -2.68 -9.43
CA GLY A 62 -2.05 -1.64 -8.53
C GLY A 62 -2.73 -2.20 -7.28
N TYR A 63 -3.45 -3.33 -7.39
CA TYR A 63 -4.06 -3.96 -6.21
C TYR A 63 -3.03 -4.64 -5.31
N GLN A 64 -1.97 -5.19 -5.89
CA GLN A 64 -0.86 -5.74 -5.12
C GLN A 64 -0.12 -4.62 -4.36
N LEU A 65 0.12 -3.48 -5.04
CA LEU A 65 0.68 -2.28 -4.41
C LEU A 65 -0.22 -1.78 -3.27
N VAL A 66 -1.54 -1.74 -3.48
CA VAL A 66 -2.50 -1.34 -2.42
C VAL A 66 -2.38 -2.27 -1.22
N ALA A 67 -2.47 -3.59 -1.42
CA ALA A 67 -2.44 -4.56 -0.33
C ALA A 67 -1.14 -4.52 0.48
N HIS A 68 0.03 -4.31 -0.15
CA HIS A 68 1.29 -4.27 0.58
C HIS A 68 1.57 -2.90 1.22
N LEU A 69 1.44 -1.80 0.47
CA LEU A 69 1.84 -0.47 0.96
C LEU A 69 0.89 0.06 2.02
N PHE A 70 -0.41 -0.15 1.86
CA PHE A 70 -1.41 0.43 2.77
C PHE A 70 -1.67 -0.45 3.98
N SER A 71 -1.55 -1.78 3.87
CA SER A 71 -1.55 -2.65 5.05
C SER A 71 -0.32 -2.38 5.93
N TRP A 72 0.85 -2.12 5.34
CA TRP A 72 2.02 -1.70 6.11
C TRP A 72 1.81 -0.38 6.85
N GLU A 73 1.21 0.61 6.20
CA GLU A 73 0.86 1.87 6.87
C GLU A 73 -0.12 1.62 8.02
N ALA A 74 -1.12 0.74 7.83
CA ALA A 74 -2.10 0.41 8.86
C ALA A 74 -1.43 -0.25 10.09
N GLU A 75 -0.52 -1.19 9.86
CA GLU A 75 0.28 -1.82 10.92
C GLU A 75 1.15 -0.80 11.66
N CYS A 76 1.78 0.13 10.93
CA CYS A 76 2.57 1.21 11.53
C CYS A 76 1.69 2.15 12.38
N GLU A 77 0.48 2.49 11.92
CA GLU A 77 -0.45 3.33 12.68
C GLU A 77 -0.97 2.63 13.95
N ALA A 78 -1.18 1.32 13.90
CA ALA A 78 -1.70 0.54 15.01
C ALA A 78 -0.62 0.21 16.07
N ASP A 79 0.53 -0.32 15.63
CA ASP A 79 1.52 -0.94 16.51
C ASP A 79 2.89 -0.23 16.49
N GLY A 80 3.08 0.77 15.63
CA GLY A 80 4.34 1.49 15.49
C GLY A 80 5.50 0.52 15.20
N TRP A 81 6.50 0.47 16.08
CA TRP A 81 7.63 -0.47 15.96
C TRP A 81 7.20 -1.95 16.01
N GLY A 82 6.07 -2.27 16.63
CA GLY A 82 5.53 -3.63 16.67
C GLY A 82 5.18 -4.19 15.29
N ALA A 83 4.91 -3.34 14.31
CA ALA A 83 4.63 -3.72 12.92
C ALA A 83 5.75 -4.60 12.32
N PHE A 84 7.01 -4.33 12.65
CA PHE A 84 8.15 -5.15 12.21
C PHE A 84 8.14 -6.57 12.80
N GLY A 85 7.48 -6.78 13.93
CA GLY A 85 7.28 -8.11 14.52
C GLY A 85 6.07 -8.87 13.95
N ASN A 86 5.13 -8.16 13.34
CA ASN A 86 3.91 -8.74 12.75
C ASN A 86 4.10 -9.16 11.28
N ILE A 87 5.07 -8.56 10.58
CA ILE A 87 5.35 -8.86 9.18
C ILE A 87 6.37 -10.01 9.05
N ASP A 88 6.07 -10.99 8.18
CA ASP A 88 7.03 -12.05 7.84
C ASP A 88 8.04 -11.60 6.77
N GLU A 89 9.09 -12.39 6.57
CA GLU A 89 10.19 -12.08 5.64
C GLU A 89 9.71 -11.93 4.20
N VAL A 90 8.77 -12.78 3.75
CA VAL A 90 8.26 -12.76 2.36
C VAL A 90 7.42 -11.50 2.12
N ALA A 91 6.53 -11.18 3.06
CA ALA A 91 5.72 -9.97 3.00
C ALA A 91 6.58 -8.70 3.08
N PHE A 92 7.64 -8.71 3.89
CA PHE A 92 8.57 -7.60 4.00
C PHE A 92 9.39 -7.37 2.73
N GLU A 93 9.86 -8.45 2.08
CA GLU A 93 10.51 -8.36 0.76
C GLU A 93 9.57 -7.81 -0.31
N ALA A 94 8.32 -8.26 -0.32
CA ALA A 94 7.29 -7.76 -1.24
C ALA A 94 7.00 -6.27 -1.01
N LEU A 95 6.91 -5.82 0.24
CA LEU A 95 6.76 -4.41 0.62
C LEU A 95 7.91 -3.55 0.06
N CYS A 96 9.16 -4.00 0.26
CA CYS A 96 10.33 -3.31 -0.28
C CYS A 96 10.29 -3.23 -1.81
N ALA A 97 9.89 -4.33 -2.48
CA ALA A 97 9.73 -4.36 -3.93
C ALA A 97 8.64 -3.38 -4.41
N CYS A 98 7.54 -3.23 -3.66
CA CYS A 98 6.48 -2.28 -3.96
C CYS A 98 6.97 -0.82 -3.91
N PHE A 99 7.74 -0.44 -2.88
CA PHE A 99 8.34 0.89 -2.80
C PHE A 99 9.28 1.16 -3.99
N CYS A 100 10.10 0.19 -4.37
CA CYS A 100 10.93 0.29 -5.57
C CYS A 100 10.10 0.47 -6.86
N ALA A 101 9.00 -0.28 -6.99
CA ALA A 101 8.13 -0.26 -8.18
C ALA A 101 7.45 1.09 -8.40
N ILE A 102 7.16 1.83 -7.32
CA ILE A 102 6.59 3.19 -7.39
C ILE A 102 7.65 4.30 -7.41
N GLY A 103 8.94 3.95 -7.56
CA GLY A 103 10.02 4.92 -7.66
C GLY A 103 10.51 5.48 -6.31
N LEU A 104 10.29 4.74 -5.22
CA LEU A 104 10.80 5.04 -3.88
C LEU A 104 11.84 4.01 -3.38
N PRO A 105 12.92 3.72 -4.14
CA PRO A 105 13.92 2.72 -3.70
C PRO A 105 14.62 3.12 -2.39
N ALA A 106 14.76 4.42 -2.15
CA ALA A 106 15.35 4.94 -0.93
C ALA A 106 14.47 4.68 0.31
N GLU A 107 13.15 4.57 0.13
CA GLU A 107 12.24 4.17 1.21
C GLU A 107 12.38 2.68 1.52
N ALA A 108 12.52 1.84 0.49
CA ALA A 108 12.81 0.42 0.65
C ALA A 108 14.14 0.19 1.41
N GLU A 109 15.21 0.90 1.02
CA GLU A 109 16.51 0.86 1.73
C GLU A 109 16.36 1.29 3.20
N SER A 110 15.58 2.35 3.45
CA SER A 110 15.29 2.83 4.81
C SER A 110 14.58 1.78 5.66
N LEU A 111 13.58 1.09 5.10
CA LEU A 111 12.87 0.02 5.80
C LEU A 111 13.78 -1.16 6.14
N GLN A 112 14.69 -1.53 5.24
CA GLN A 112 15.66 -2.60 5.50
C GLN A 112 16.58 -2.26 6.68
N VAL A 113 17.04 -1.00 6.78
CA VAL A 113 17.85 -0.54 7.92
C VAL A 113 17.06 -0.60 9.22
N GLN A 114 15.79 -0.18 9.20
CA GLN A 114 14.89 -0.21 10.35
C GLN A 114 14.59 -1.65 10.80
N MET A 115 14.28 -2.55 9.87
CA MET A 115 14.09 -3.98 10.15
C MET A 115 15.34 -4.61 10.77
N ALA A 116 16.53 -4.29 10.24
CA ALA A 116 17.79 -4.78 10.79
C ALA A 116 18.07 -4.23 12.21
N ALA A 117 17.62 -3.02 12.54
CA ALA A 117 17.68 -2.49 13.89
C ALA A 117 16.70 -3.21 14.82
N TYR A 118 15.46 -3.42 14.36
CA TYR A 118 14.42 -4.15 15.10
C TYR A 118 14.82 -5.58 15.43
N LEU A 119 15.32 -6.34 14.45
CA LEU A 119 15.78 -7.71 14.66
C LEU A 119 16.97 -7.82 15.63
N ARG A 120 17.75 -6.74 15.81
CA ARG A 120 18.87 -6.72 16.75
C ARG A 120 18.39 -6.60 18.19
N ASP A 121 17.50 -5.65 18.47
CA ASP A 121 16.89 -5.45 19.77
C ASP A 121 15.55 -4.70 19.63
N PRO A 122 14.40 -5.41 19.65
CA PRO A 122 13.09 -4.80 19.59
C PRO A 122 12.76 -3.87 20.76
N SER A 123 13.51 -3.97 21.87
CA SER A 123 13.28 -3.18 23.08
C SER A 123 14.12 -1.91 23.16
N ASP A 124 15.10 -1.74 22.27
CA ASP A 124 15.98 -0.58 22.23
C ASP A 124 15.35 0.56 21.40
N ALA A 125 14.40 1.26 22.02
CA ALA A 125 13.71 2.39 21.41
C ALA A 125 14.67 3.50 20.91
N GLU A 126 15.82 3.69 21.55
CA GLU A 126 16.80 4.71 21.14
C GLU A 126 17.49 4.32 19.83
N ALA A 127 17.91 3.05 19.70
CA ALA A 127 18.50 2.54 18.46
C ALA A 127 17.48 2.52 17.31
N LEU A 128 16.23 2.17 17.60
CA LEU A 128 15.14 2.20 16.63
C LEU A 128 14.89 3.63 16.12
N ASP A 129 14.72 4.60 17.01
CA ASP A 129 14.55 6.00 16.63
C ASP A 129 15.77 6.56 15.88
N ALA A 130 16.97 6.13 16.26
CA ALA A 130 18.20 6.51 15.56
C ALA A 130 18.21 5.99 14.12
N SER A 131 17.70 4.77 13.89
CA SER A 131 17.62 4.18 12.55
C SER A 131 16.76 5.03 11.61
N ILE A 132 15.59 5.50 12.06
CA ILE A 132 14.73 6.41 11.26
C ILE A 132 15.50 7.69 10.92
N ARG A 133 16.16 8.31 11.90
CA ARG A 133 16.85 9.59 11.66
C ARG A 133 17.98 9.47 10.64
N THR A 134 18.67 8.34 10.60
CA THR A 134 19.81 8.12 9.70
C THR A 134 19.40 7.56 8.35
N SER A 135 18.27 6.87 8.26
CA SER A 135 17.78 6.22 7.03
C SER A 135 16.67 6.99 6.32
N ARG A 136 15.96 7.91 6.99
CA ARG A 136 14.86 8.67 6.38
C ARG A 136 15.38 9.55 5.25
N HIS A 137 15.09 9.13 4.03
CA HIS A 137 15.49 9.88 2.84
C HIS A 137 14.64 11.14 2.67
N LYS A 138 15.31 12.26 2.36
CA LYS A 138 14.68 13.57 2.10
C LYS A 138 13.86 13.62 0.80
N GLN A 139 13.75 12.51 0.07
CA GLN A 139 13.25 12.49 -1.31
C GLN A 139 11.74 12.42 -1.45
N SER A 140 10.95 12.16 -0.39
CA SER A 140 9.48 12.20 -0.49
C SER A 140 8.91 13.63 -0.69
N GLY A 141 9.77 14.65 -0.76
CA GLY A 141 9.34 16.03 -1.00
C GLY A 141 8.48 16.54 0.17
N ARG A 142 7.25 17.01 -0.14
CA ARG A 142 6.27 17.50 0.85
C ARG A 142 5.31 16.40 1.35
N LEU A 143 5.28 15.25 0.70
CA LEU A 143 4.32 14.18 0.97
C LEU A 143 4.97 13.09 1.84
N SER A 144 4.18 12.43 2.68
CA SER A 144 4.59 11.16 3.27
C SER A 144 4.66 10.06 2.20
N PRO A 145 5.37 8.94 2.43
CA PRO A 145 5.41 7.83 1.49
C PRO A 145 4.02 7.32 1.08
N ILE A 146 3.08 7.21 2.03
CA ILE A 146 1.71 6.75 1.74
C ILE A 146 0.88 7.76 0.94
N GLN A 147 1.07 9.07 1.18
CA GLN A 147 0.45 10.12 0.37
C GLN A 147 0.98 10.09 -1.06
N PHE A 148 2.29 9.85 -1.23
CA PHE A 148 2.88 9.66 -2.54
C PHE A 148 2.32 8.42 -3.23
N ALA A 149 2.22 7.28 -2.53
CA ALA A 149 1.64 6.05 -3.07
C ALA A 149 0.19 6.24 -3.52
N THR A 150 -0.61 6.96 -2.73
CA THR A 150 -1.99 7.32 -3.09
C THR A 150 -2.05 8.13 -4.38
N GLN A 151 -1.24 9.18 -4.48
CA GLN A 151 -1.16 10.02 -5.68
C GLN A 151 -0.70 9.19 -6.89
N TYR A 152 0.33 8.36 -6.73
CA TYR A 152 0.88 7.51 -7.78
C TYR A 152 -0.18 6.54 -8.33
N LEU A 153 -0.93 5.86 -7.45
CA LEU A 153 -1.99 4.95 -7.87
C LEU A 153 -3.10 5.67 -8.65
N CYS A 154 -3.48 6.87 -8.23
CA CYS A 154 -4.46 7.66 -8.94
C CYS A 154 -3.95 8.15 -10.31
N ASP A 155 -2.73 8.69 -10.37
CA ASP A 155 -2.12 9.21 -11.61
C ASP A 155 -1.88 8.11 -12.65
N HIS A 156 -1.64 6.88 -12.18
CA HIS A 156 -1.34 5.71 -13.02
C HIS A 156 -2.47 4.68 -13.03
N ALA A 157 -3.69 5.05 -12.57
CA ALA A 157 -4.81 4.13 -12.39
C ALA A 157 -5.12 3.31 -13.65
N GLN A 158 -5.09 3.94 -14.82
CA GLN A 158 -5.34 3.28 -16.12
C GLN A 158 -4.45 2.03 -16.34
N GLN A 159 -3.20 2.08 -15.88
CA GLN A 159 -2.21 1.03 -16.10
C GLN A 159 -2.16 0.03 -14.93
N LEU A 160 -2.56 0.47 -13.74
CA LEU A 160 -2.34 -0.26 -12.51
C LEU A 160 -3.60 -0.92 -11.97
N LEU A 161 -4.78 -0.33 -12.16
CA LEU A 161 -6.01 -0.72 -11.47
C LEU A 161 -7.06 -1.35 -12.39
N TYR A 162 -6.90 -1.25 -13.71
CA TYR A 162 -7.83 -1.83 -14.66
C TYR A 162 -7.26 -3.06 -15.33
N LEU A 163 -8.15 -3.96 -15.75
CA LEU A 163 -7.79 -5.05 -16.65
C LEU A 163 -7.31 -4.46 -17.98
N PRO A 164 -6.27 -5.03 -18.60
CA PRO A 164 -5.83 -4.60 -19.92
C PRO A 164 -6.97 -4.81 -20.93
N ASP A 165 -7.20 -3.82 -21.81
CA ASP A 165 -8.22 -3.93 -22.84
C ASP A 165 -7.95 -5.16 -23.71
N CYS A 166 -8.84 -6.16 -23.66
CA CYS A 166 -8.91 -7.27 -24.61
C CYS A 166 -9.40 -6.75 -25.98
N SER A 167 -8.65 -5.85 -26.60
CA SER A 167 -8.94 -5.26 -27.92
C SER A 167 -7.73 -5.39 -28.84
N ALA A 168 -7.21 -6.60 -29.01
CA ALA A 168 -6.26 -6.94 -30.07
C ALA A 168 -6.19 -8.46 -30.31
N THR A 169 -7.19 -9.02 -31.00
CA THR A 169 -7.02 -10.18 -31.89
C THR A 169 -7.93 -10.04 -33.08
#